data_AF-A0A183F8Y2-F1
#
_entry.id   AF-A0A183F8Y2-F1
#
_cell.length_a   1.000
_cell.length_b   1.000
_cell.length_c   1.000
_cell.angle_alpha   90.00
_cell.angle_beta   90.00
_cell.angle_gamma   90.00
#
_symmetry.space_group_name_H-M   'P 1'
#
loop_
_entity.id
_entity.type
_entity.pdbx_description
1 polymer ?
#
loop_
_entity_poly.entity_id
_entity_poly.type
_entity_poly.pdbx_seq_one_letter_code
_entity_poly.pdbx_strand_id
1 'polypeptide(L)'
;MSYQGFTAENGVVRYVDGLEKVLGSELLGAALSAPLASYPRVYALPMLTIKDDKGTGVVTSVPSDSPDDFAALSDLKKKKPLREKYGITDEMVVPFEPVPIIEIEGFGDLAAVEICRRMKIESQNEKDKLEEAKKEVYLKGFYDGVMRTGKYAGQKTADAKKLIQTDLIEEGLAKK
;
A
#
# COMPACT_ATOMS: atom_id res chain seq x y z
N MET A 1 13.33 3.45 15.16
CA MET A 1 13.32 4.93 15.02
C MET A 1 14.09 5.63 16.13
N SER A 2 13.75 5.49 17.42
CA SER A 2 14.45 6.22 18.50
C SER A 2 15.96 5.95 18.59
N TYR A 3 16.41 4.75 18.20
CA TYR A 3 17.83 4.39 18.13
C TYR A 3 18.51 4.70 16.78
N GLN A 4 17.84 5.42 15.89
CA GLN A 4 18.26 5.66 14.51
C GLN A 4 18.38 7.17 14.20
N GLY A 5 18.45 8.02 15.23
CA GLY A 5 18.56 9.47 15.07
C GLY A 5 17.26 10.17 14.65
N PHE A 6 16.10 9.51 14.77
CA PHE A 6 14.80 10.13 14.50
C PHE A 6 14.27 10.97 15.67
N THR A 7 14.78 10.72 16.87
CA THR A 7 14.40 11.44 18.10
C THR A 7 15.54 12.36 18.53
N ALA A 8 15.22 13.43 19.26
CA ALA A 8 16.20 14.39 19.75
C ALA A 8 17.28 13.75 20.64
N GLU A 9 16.89 12.71 21.40
CA GLU A 9 17.79 11.91 22.23
C GLU A 9 17.70 10.44 21.79
N ASN A 10 18.86 9.80 21.67
CA ASN A 10 18.95 8.41 21.21
C ASN A 10 18.29 7.45 22.21
N GLY A 11 17.36 6.64 21.72
CA GLY A 11 16.60 5.68 22.53
C GLY A 11 15.43 6.28 23.32
N VAL A 12 15.28 7.61 23.37
CA VAL A 12 14.21 8.28 24.11
C VAL A 12 13.03 8.57 23.19
N VAL A 13 11.88 7.96 23.47
CA VAL A 13 10.62 8.26 22.78
C VAL A 13 9.90 9.37 23.55
N ARG A 14 9.58 10.46 22.85
CA ARG A 14 8.73 11.53 23.37
C ARG A 14 7.39 11.45 22.65
N TYR A 15 6.33 11.25 23.41
CA TYR A 15 4.98 11.25 22.88
C TYR A 15 4.42 12.68 22.92
N VAL A 16 3.43 12.94 22.09
CA VAL A 16 2.54 14.09 22.31
C VAL A 16 1.58 13.68 23.43
N ASP A 17 1.39 14.55 24.43
CA ASP A 17 0.52 14.27 25.57
C ASP A 17 -0.88 13.83 25.09
N GLY A 18 -1.33 12.66 25.54
CA GLY A 18 -2.61 12.06 25.14
C GLY A 18 -2.59 11.27 23.81
N LEU A 19 -1.46 11.19 23.13
CA LEU A 19 -1.25 10.37 21.92
C LEU A 19 -0.17 9.29 22.11
N GLU A 20 0.09 8.90 23.35
CA GLU A 20 0.99 7.78 23.68
C GLU A 20 0.48 6.47 23.09
N LYS A 21 -0.85 6.34 22.99
CA LYS A 21 -1.55 5.20 22.41
C LYS A 21 -2.75 5.70 21.63
N VAL A 22 -2.82 5.31 20.37
CA VAL A 22 -3.95 5.58 19.48
C VAL A 22 -4.40 4.24 18.90
N LEU A 23 -5.68 3.91 19.00
CA LEU A 23 -6.21 2.71 18.37
C LEU A 23 -6.31 2.93 16.86
N GLY A 24 -5.99 1.89 16.07
CA GLY A 24 -6.11 1.99 14.61
C GLY A 24 -7.53 2.35 14.14
N SER A 25 -8.56 1.97 14.90
CA SER A 25 -9.95 2.35 14.65
C SER A 25 -10.19 3.85 14.69
N GLU A 26 -9.42 4.60 15.48
CA GLU A 26 -9.52 6.06 15.57
C GLU A 26 -8.89 6.77 14.36
N LEU A 27 -8.05 6.06 13.59
CA LEU A 27 -7.39 6.57 12.40
C LEU A 27 -8.21 6.30 11.12
N LEU A 28 -9.16 5.38 11.15
CA LEU A 28 -9.93 4.98 9.97
C LEU A 28 -10.77 6.14 9.41
N GLY A 29 -10.78 6.26 8.08
CA GLY A 29 -11.46 7.34 7.37
C GLY A 29 -10.69 8.67 7.33
N ALA A 30 -9.53 8.77 7.99
CA ALA A 30 -8.68 9.95 7.90
C ALA A 30 -8.25 10.21 6.45
N ALA A 31 -8.45 11.43 5.97
CA ALA A 31 -7.99 11.88 4.67
C ALA A 31 -6.48 12.16 4.70
N LEU A 32 -5.76 11.63 3.71
CA LEU A 32 -4.30 11.68 3.63
C LEU A 32 -3.88 12.22 2.26
N SER A 33 -2.79 12.99 2.25
CA SER A 33 -2.02 13.29 1.04
C SER A 33 -0.86 12.30 0.95
N ALA A 34 -0.83 11.49 -0.10
CA ALA A 34 0.18 10.47 -0.29
C ALA A 34 1.20 10.91 -1.36
N PRO A 35 2.51 10.86 -1.09
CA PRO A 35 3.54 11.15 -2.08
C PRO A 35 3.36 10.31 -3.36
N LEU A 36 3.52 10.96 -4.52
CA LEU A 36 3.47 10.34 -5.86
C LEU A 36 2.13 9.69 -6.25
N ALA A 37 1.11 9.72 -5.40
CA ALA A 37 -0.20 9.18 -5.73
C ALA A 37 -0.89 10.01 -6.82
N SER A 38 -1.57 9.34 -7.75
CA SER A 38 -2.40 10.02 -8.77
C SER A 38 -3.66 10.65 -8.17
N TYR A 39 -4.15 10.10 -7.06
CA TYR A 39 -5.26 10.67 -6.31
C TYR A 39 -4.75 11.78 -5.38
N PRO A 40 -5.33 13.00 -5.44
CA PRO A 40 -4.92 14.11 -4.58
C PRO A 40 -5.25 13.88 -3.10
N ARG A 41 -6.14 12.92 -2.83
CA ARG A 41 -6.55 12.51 -1.49
C ARG A 41 -6.81 11.01 -1.48
N VAL A 42 -6.28 10.33 -0.47
CA VAL A 42 -6.57 8.92 -0.15
C VAL A 42 -7.07 8.84 1.29
N TYR A 43 -7.51 7.66 1.73
CA TYR A 43 -8.08 7.46 3.06
C TYR A 43 -7.41 6.31 3.81
N ALA A 44 -7.34 6.40 5.13
CA ALA A 44 -6.96 5.28 5.98
C ALA A 44 -8.10 4.24 6.03
N LEU A 45 -7.82 3.02 5.58
CA LEU A 45 -8.80 1.94 5.46
C LEU A 45 -8.42 0.73 6.33
N PRO A 46 -9.40 -0.06 6.78
CA PRO A 46 -9.13 -1.24 7.60
C PRO A 46 -8.56 -2.38 6.74
N MET A 47 -7.54 -3.06 7.27
CA MET A 47 -6.98 -4.30 6.71
C MET A 47 -6.77 -5.31 7.84
N LEU A 48 -7.37 -6.48 7.73
CA LEU A 48 -7.47 -7.44 8.84
C LEU A 48 -6.27 -8.38 8.99
N THR A 49 -5.33 -8.31 8.05
CA THR A 49 -4.21 -9.25 7.91
C THR A 49 -2.85 -8.62 8.17
N ILE A 50 -2.82 -7.37 8.65
CA ILE A 50 -1.57 -6.71 9.07
C ILE A 50 -0.96 -7.48 10.24
N LYS A 51 0.34 -7.76 10.14
CA LYS A 51 1.12 -8.34 11.24
C LYS A 51 1.74 -7.21 12.07
N ASP A 52 1.64 -7.30 13.38
CA ASP A 52 2.16 -6.33 14.35
C ASP A 52 3.67 -6.46 14.59
N ASP A 53 4.27 -7.57 14.16
CA ASP A 53 5.70 -7.87 14.30
C ASP A 53 6.57 -7.27 13.18
N LYS A 54 5.98 -6.56 12.20
CA LYS A 54 6.69 -6.03 11.02
C LYS A 54 6.32 -4.58 10.70
N GLY A 55 7.34 -3.76 10.46
CA GLY A 55 7.19 -2.39 9.99
C GLY A 55 6.64 -1.46 11.07
N THR A 56 5.71 -0.58 10.67
CA THR A 56 5.13 0.47 11.54
C THR A 56 3.69 0.16 11.97
N GLY A 57 3.13 -0.99 11.56
CA GLY A 57 1.70 -1.27 11.68
C GLY A 57 0.81 -0.49 10.70
N VAL A 58 1.39 0.37 9.87
CA VAL A 58 0.71 1.12 8.79
C VAL A 58 1.30 0.68 7.45
N VAL A 59 0.43 0.31 6.52
CA VAL A 59 0.81 -0.15 5.18
C VAL A 59 0.22 0.74 4.09
N THR A 60 0.95 0.90 3.00
CA THR A 60 0.47 1.58 1.79
C THR A 60 -0.40 0.63 0.98
N SER A 61 -1.44 1.14 0.31
CA SER A 61 -2.29 0.35 -0.61
C SER A 61 -1.94 0.65 -2.06
N VAL A 62 -1.40 -0.33 -2.78
CA VAL A 62 -1.05 -0.28 -4.20
C VAL A 62 -1.73 -1.46 -4.93
N PRO A 63 -3.06 -1.41 -5.12
CA PRO A 63 -3.88 -2.55 -5.57
C PRO A 63 -3.65 -2.97 -7.04
N SER A 64 -2.85 -2.22 -7.80
CA SER A 64 -2.41 -2.63 -9.14
C SER A 64 -1.34 -3.73 -9.11
N ASP A 65 -0.49 -3.74 -8.07
CA ASP A 65 0.73 -4.55 -8.02
C ASP A 65 0.90 -5.34 -6.71
N SER A 66 0.03 -5.11 -5.71
CA SER A 66 -0.03 -5.90 -4.48
C SER A 66 -1.35 -6.71 -4.39
N PRO A 67 -1.29 -8.05 -4.45
CA PRO A 67 -2.47 -8.91 -4.34
C PRO A 67 -3.25 -8.72 -3.03
N ASP A 68 -2.53 -8.54 -1.90
CA ASP A 68 -3.15 -8.29 -0.59
C ASP A 68 -4.00 -7.01 -0.60
N ASP A 69 -3.47 -5.95 -1.22
CA ASP A 69 -4.11 -4.63 -1.28
C ASP A 69 -5.33 -4.68 -2.19
N PHE A 70 -5.21 -5.35 -3.35
CA PHE A 70 -6.33 -5.56 -4.26
C PHE A 70 -7.46 -6.34 -3.61
N ALA A 71 -7.14 -7.42 -2.89
CA ALA A 71 -8.14 -8.23 -2.19
C ALA A 71 -8.83 -7.44 -1.07
N ALA A 72 -8.08 -6.68 -0.27
CA ALA A 72 -8.63 -5.85 0.80
C ALA A 72 -9.52 -4.72 0.25
N LEU A 73 -9.10 -4.03 -0.80
CA LEU A 73 -9.91 -3.01 -1.47
C LEU A 73 -11.17 -3.62 -2.11
N SER A 74 -11.04 -4.78 -2.75
CA SER A 74 -12.16 -5.50 -3.35
C SER A 74 -13.19 -5.93 -2.31
N ASP A 75 -12.75 -6.43 -1.16
CA ASP A 75 -13.62 -6.74 -0.02
C ASP A 75 -14.38 -5.50 0.44
N LEU A 76 -13.66 -4.38 0.62
CA LEU A 76 -14.26 -3.12 1.01
C LEU A 76 -15.25 -2.62 -0.03
N LYS A 77 -15.04 -2.82 -1.34
CA LYS A 77 -16.01 -2.46 -2.39
C LYS A 77 -17.25 -3.36 -2.40
N LYS A 78 -17.07 -4.67 -2.27
CA LYS A 78 -18.17 -5.66 -2.37
C LYS A 78 -19.04 -5.72 -1.11
N LYS A 79 -18.44 -5.58 0.08
CA LYS A 79 -19.09 -5.87 1.36
C LYS A 79 -19.47 -4.57 2.07
N LYS A 80 -20.65 -4.02 1.76
CA LYS A 80 -21.18 -2.84 2.47
C LYS A 80 -21.19 -2.99 4.01
N PRO A 81 -21.56 -4.15 4.60
CA PRO A 81 -21.50 -4.32 6.05
C PRO A 81 -20.08 -4.21 6.63
N LEU A 82 -19.04 -4.52 5.84
CA LEU A 82 -17.65 -4.34 6.26
C LEU A 82 -17.33 -2.85 6.38
N ARG A 83 -17.78 -2.03 5.42
CA ARG A 83 -17.62 -0.57 5.48
C ARG A 83 -18.37 0.02 6.68
N GLU A 84 -19.63 -0.35 6.86
CA GLU A 84 -20.48 0.11 7.97
C GLU A 84 -19.88 -0.24 9.33
N LYS A 85 -19.35 -1.45 9.51
CA LYS A 85 -18.68 -1.90 10.74
C LYS A 85 -17.52 -0.98 11.17
N TYR A 86 -16.80 -0.43 10.21
CA TYR A 86 -15.62 0.40 10.44
C TYR A 86 -15.86 1.90 10.20
N GLY A 87 -17.12 2.31 10.00
CA GLY A 87 -17.47 3.72 9.75
C GLY A 87 -16.92 4.28 8.44
N ILE A 88 -16.62 3.42 7.45
CA ILE A 88 -16.08 3.83 6.15
C ILE A 88 -17.23 4.19 5.21
N THR A 89 -17.15 5.34 4.56
CA THR A 89 -18.17 5.80 3.60
C THR A 89 -17.86 5.33 2.19
N ASP A 90 -18.87 5.33 1.30
CA ASP A 90 -18.70 4.88 -0.08
C ASP A 90 -17.71 5.76 -0.86
N GLU A 91 -17.68 7.07 -0.61
CA GLU A 91 -16.73 8.02 -1.20
C GLU A 91 -15.26 7.72 -0.87
N MET A 92 -14.99 7.01 0.23
CA MET A 92 -13.63 6.63 0.65
C MET A 92 -13.09 5.40 -0.10
N VAL A 93 -13.95 4.68 -0.82
CA VAL A 93 -13.60 3.36 -1.39
C VAL A 93 -14.05 3.21 -2.84
N VAL A 94 -15.31 3.49 -3.14
CA VAL A 94 -15.92 3.19 -4.45
C VAL A 94 -15.22 3.91 -5.60
N PRO A 95 -14.86 5.20 -5.51
CA PRO A 95 -14.19 5.91 -6.61
C PRO A 95 -12.74 5.50 -6.87
N PHE A 96 -12.11 4.76 -5.95
CA PHE A 96 -10.69 4.43 -6.04
C PHE A 96 -10.48 3.13 -6.81
N GLU A 97 -10.11 3.24 -8.09
CA GLU A 97 -9.70 2.09 -8.90
C GLU A 97 -8.17 1.90 -8.89
N PRO A 98 -7.68 0.66 -9.07
CA PRO A 98 -6.26 0.39 -9.27
C PRO A 98 -5.66 1.25 -10.39
N VAL A 99 -4.46 1.78 -10.15
CA VAL A 99 -3.78 2.70 -11.06
C VAL A 99 -2.66 1.95 -11.76
N PRO A 100 -2.62 1.90 -13.11
CA PRO A 100 -1.58 1.17 -13.83
C PRO A 100 -0.23 1.90 -13.71
N ILE A 101 0.66 1.40 -12.85
CA ILE A 101 1.96 2.05 -12.56
C ILE A 101 3.17 1.25 -13.07
N ILE A 102 3.05 -0.06 -13.23
CA ILE A 102 4.10 -0.95 -13.72
C ILE A 102 3.50 -1.90 -14.76
N GLU A 103 4.15 -2.01 -15.91
CA GLU A 103 3.88 -3.06 -16.90
C GLU A 103 4.72 -4.29 -16.56
N ILE A 104 4.09 -5.46 -16.46
CA ILE A 104 4.78 -6.73 -16.27
C ILE A 104 4.40 -7.68 -17.40
N GLU A 105 5.41 -8.17 -18.13
CA GLU A 105 5.18 -9.12 -19.22
C GLU A 105 4.45 -10.38 -18.73
N GLY A 106 3.38 -10.75 -19.43
CA GLY A 106 2.50 -11.86 -19.07
C GLY A 106 1.43 -11.54 -18.01
N PHE A 107 1.45 -10.36 -17.41
CA PHE A 107 0.46 -9.89 -16.43
C PHE A 107 -0.26 -8.60 -16.84
N GLY A 108 0.38 -7.75 -17.67
CA GLY A 108 -0.15 -6.44 -18.06
C GLY A 108 0.22 -5.34 -17.06
N ASP A 109 -0.58 -4.28 -17.04
CA ASP A 109 -0.38 -3.08 -16.20
C ASP A 109 -1.11 -3.12 -14.85
N LEU A 110 -1.90 -4.16 -14.61
CA LEU A 110 -2.65 -4.43 -13.39
C LEU A 110 -2.36 -5.85 -12.88
N ALA A 111 -1.09 -6.13 -12.63
CA ALA A 111 -0.61 -7.49 -12.36
C ALA A 111 -1.28 -8.16 -11.15
N ALA A 112 -1.54 -7.43 -10.06
CA ALA A 112 -2.24 -7.95 -8.89
C ALA A 112 -3.70 -8.32 -9.21
N VAL A 113 -4.38 -7.50 -10.01
CA VAL A 113 -5.75 -7.74 -10.45
C VAL A 113 -5.79 -9.02 -11.30
N GLU A 114 -4.86 -9.14 -12.24
CA GLU A 114 -4.80 -10.27 -13.16
C GLU A 114 -4.46 -11.58 -12.44
N ILE A 115 -3.48 -11.60 -11.53
CA ILE A 115 -3.16 -12.83 -10.80
C ILE A 115 -4.28 -13.23 -9.84
N CYS A 116 -4.91 -12.27 -9.16
CA CYS A 116 -6.05 -12.58 -8.29
C CYS A 116 -7.21 -13.17 -9.09
N ARG A 117 -7.44 -12.69 -10.31
CA ARG A 117 -8.42 -13.26 -11.25
C ARG A 117 -8.05 -14.69 -11.66
N ARG A 118 -6.80 -14.93 -12.06
CA ARG A 118 -6.30 -16.27 -12.46
C ARG A 118 -6.42 -17.29 -11.35
N MET A 119 -6.06 -16.90 -10.13
CA MET A 119 -6.06 -17.75 -8.94
C MET A 119 -7.44 -17.82 -8.25
N LYS A 120 -8.44 -17.10 -8.77
CA LYS A 120 -9.79 -17.00 -8.20
C LYS A 120 -9.75 -16.65 -6.72
N ILE A 121 -9.04 -15.57 -6.40
CA ILE A 121 -8.99 -14.98 -5.05
C ILE A 121 -10.18 -14.06 -4.90
N GLU A 122 -11.00 -14.30 -3.88
CA GLU A 122 -12.26 -13.60 -3.63
C GLU A 122 -12.24 -12.77 -2.34
N SER A 123 -11.26 -12.97 -1.47
CA SER A 123 -11.22 -12.40 -0.12
C SER A 123 -9.80 -12.19 0.40
N GLN A 124 -9.58 -11.14 1.19
CA GLN A 124 -8.29 -10.86 1.85
C GLN A 124 -7.88 -11.94 2.88
N ASN A 125 -8.78 -12.87 3.21
CA ASN A 125 -8.53 -13.95 4.17
C ASN A 125 -7.90 -15.21 3.54
N GLU A 126 -7.78 -15.28 2.21
CA GLU A 126 -7.19 -16.43 1.50
C GLU A 126 -5.64 -16.38 1.52
N LYS A 127 -5.08 -16.45 2.74
CA LYS A 127 -3.66 -16.19 3.02
C LYS A 127 -2.69 -16.97 2.13
N ASP A 128 -2.92 -18.27 1.94
CA ASP A 128 -1.99 -19.13 1.20
C ASP A 128 -1.94 -18.75 -0.29
N LYS A 129 -3.11 -18.51 -0.90
CA LYS A 129 -3.20 -18.06 -2.30
C LYS A 129 -2.61 -16.66 -2.48
N LEU A 130 -2.87 -15.76 -1.54
CA LEU A 130 -2.33 -14.40 -1.56
C LEU A 130 -0.81 -14.39 -1.42
N GLU A 131 -0.25 -15.26 -0.58
CA GLU A 131 1.19 -15.39 -0.43
C GLU A 131 1.86 -15.91 -1.72
N GLU A 132 1.25 -16.90 -2.37
CA GLU A 132 1.71 -17.40 -3.67
C GLU A 132 1.62 -16.32 -4.76
N ALA A 133 0.47 -15.66 -4.90
CA ALA A 133 0.25 -14.56 -5.84
C ALA A 133 1.29 -13.43 -5.65
N LYS A 134 1.54 -13.07 -4.38
CA LYS A 134 2.47 -12.00 -4.02
C LYS A 134 3.91 -12.34 -4.40
N LYS A 135 4.34 -13.57 -4.17
CA LYS A 135 5.70 -14.02 -4.56
C LYS A 135 5.90 -13.90 -6.06
N GLU A 136 4.92 -14.31 -6.85
CA GLU A 136 5.01 -14.26 -8.31
C GLU A 136 5.03 -12.81 -8.84
N VAL A 137 4.06 -11.98 -8.43
CA VAL A 137 4.00 -10.58 -8.89
C VAL A 137 5.21 -9.78 -8.44
N TYR A 138 5.67 -9.95 -7.20
CA TYR A 138 6.80 -9.19 -6.67
C TYR A 138 8.11 -9.55 -7.38
N LEU A 139 8.35 -10.84 -7.63
CA LEU A 139 9.57 -11.29 -8.31
C LEU A 139 9.61 -10.78 -9.74
N LYS A 140 8.53 -11.00 -10.51
CA LYS A 140 8.46 -10.53 -11.90
C LYS A 140 8.42 -9.01 -12.00
N GLY A 141 7.72 -8.35 -11.10
CA GLY A 141 7.67 -6.89 -11.03
C GLY A 141 9.04 -6.27 -10.82
N PHE A 142 9.95 -6.94 -10.10
CA PHE A 142 11.32 -6.46 -9.91
C PHE A 142 12.23 -6.68 -11.14
N TYR A 143 12.18 -7.85 -11.78
CA TYR A 143 13.08 -8.18 -12.90
C TYR A 143 12.55 -7.72 -14.26
N ASP A 144 11.27 -7.91 -14.50
CA ASP A 144 10.65 -7.72 -15.80
C ASP A 144 9.86 -6.40 -15.87
N GLY A 145 9.45 -5.87 -14.71
CA GLY A 145 8.61 -4.69 -14.61
C GLY A 145 9.21 -3.44 -15.26
N VAL A 146 8.37 -2.70 -15.97
CA VAL A 146 8.69 -1.41 -16.59
C VAL A 146 7.74 -0.34 -16.05
N MET A 147 8.29 0.76 -15.54
CA MET A 147 7.50 1.88 -15.02
C MET A 147 6.61 2.47 -16.13
N ARG A 148 5.31 2.65 -15.85
CA ARG A 148 4.34 3.24 -16.79
C ARG A 148 4.14 4.74 -16.59
N THR A 149 4.40 5.24 -15.37
CA THR A 149 4.08 6.61 -14.96
C THR A 149 5.23 7.26 -14.20
N GLY A 150 5.09 8.56 -13.96
CA GLY A 150 6.04 9.39 -13.21
C GLY A 150 7.32 9.71 -13.98
N LYS A 151 8.27 10.32 -13.27
CA LYS A 151 9.56 10.80 -13.79
C LYS A 151 10.40 9.71 -14.47
N TYR A 152 10.20 8.45 -14.08
CA TYR A 152 10.99 7.30 -14.56
C TYR A 152 10.20 6.36 -15.49
N ALA A 153 9.10 6.83 -16.09
CA ALA A 153 8.34 6.05 -17.06
C ALA A 153 9.25 5.51 -18.20
N GLY A 154 9.03 4.26 -18.59
CA GLY A 154 9.82 3.52 -19.57
C GLY A 154 11.07 2.84 -19.01
N GLN A 155 11.46 3.10 -17.76
CA GLN A 155 12.62 2.44 -17.14
C GLN A 155 12.22 1.13 -16.45
N LYS A 156 13.19 0.22 -16.31
CA LYS A 156 13.02 -0.99 -15.50
C LYS A 156 12.84 -0.60 -14.03
N THR A 157 11.94 -1.29 -13.35
CA THR A 157 11.64 -1.07 -11.92
C THR A 157 12.88 -1.23 -11.03
N ALA A 158 13.75 -2.20 -11.34
CA ALA A 158 15.01 -2.41 -10.63
C ALA A 158 15.93 -1.17 -10.65
N ASP A 159 15.98 -0.47 -11.78
CA ASP A 159 16.80 0.73 -11.97
C ASP A 159 16.14 1.96 -11.33
N ALA A 160 14.84 2.14 -11.55
CA ALA A 160 14.06 3.26 -11.04
C ALA A 160 13.93 3.26 -9.50
N LYS A 161 13.89 2.07 -8.87
CA LYS A 161 13.63 1.92 -7.43
C LYS A 161 14.52 2.79 -6.54
N LYS A 162 15.84 2.81 -6.79
CA LYS A 162 16.78 3.60 -5.99
C LYS A 162 16.65 5.08 -6.27
N LEU A 163 16.38 5.46 -7.52
CA LEU A 163 16.22 6.85 -7.91
C LEU A 163 14.97 7.47 -7.27
N ILE A 164 13.83 6.76 -7.32
CA ILE A 164 12.59 7.17 -6.65
C ILE A 164 12.79 7.29 -5.13
N GLN A 165 13.52 6.35 -4.52
CA GLN A 165 13.85 6.44 -3.09
C GLN A 165 14.65 7.71 -2.77
N THR A 166 15.67 8.02 -3.58
CA THR A 166 16.48 9.24 -3.41
C THR A 166 15.62 10.49 -3.56
N ASP A 167 14.84 10.60 -4.63
CA ASP A 167 13.94 11.73 -4.87
C ASP A 167 13.02 11.97 -3.66
N LEU A 168 12.34 10.92 -3.16
CA LEU A 168 11.45 11.03 -2.01
C LEU A 168 12.16 11.50 -0.73
N ILE A 169 13.41 11.08 -0.52
CA ILE A 169 14.20 11.51 0.65
C ILE A 169 14.64 12.97 0.50
N GLU A 170 15.10 13.36 -0.68
CA GLU A 170 15.55 14.73 -0.99
C GLU A 170 14.39 15.73 -0.91
N GLU A 171 13.19 15.33 -1.34
CA GLU A 171 11.95 16.12 -1.23
C GLU A 171 11.36 16.12 0.19
N GLY A 172 11.94 15.36 1.14
CA GLY A 172 11.45 15.26 2.51
C GLY A 172 10.16 14.47 2.69
N LEU A 173 9.76 13.70 1.67
CA LEU A 173 8.56 12.86 1.63
C LEU A 173 8.79 11.44 2.17
N ALA A 174 10.06 11.04 2.37
CA ALA A 174 10.44 9.78 3.00
C ALA A 174 11.66 9.94 3.91
N LYS A 175 11.86 8.96 4.81
CA LYS A 175 13.03 8.86 5.70
C LYS A 175 13.57 7.43 5.68
N LYS A 176 14.88 7.31 5.88
CA LYS A 176 15.61 6.05 6.00
C LYS A 176 16.10 5.85 7.42
#